data_AF-A0A3S4DL41-F1
#
_entry.id   AF-A0A3S4DL41-F1
#
_cell.length_a   1.000
_cell.length_b   1.000
_cell.length_c   1.000
_cell.angle_alpha   90.00
_cell.angle_beta   90.00
_cell.angle_gamma   90.00
#
_symmetry.space_group_name_H-M   'P 1'
#
loop_
_entity.id
_entity.type
_entity.pdbx_description
1 polymer ?
#
loop_
_entity_poly.entity_id
_entity_poly.type
_entity_poly.pdbx_seq_one_letter_code
_entity_poly.pdbx_strand_id
1 'polypeptide(L)'
;MIKDIVRTPEMHPLTWRLRDDKQPVWLDEYRSKNGYAGAEKAIKGLAPDEIVNLVKDAGLKGRGGAGFSTGLKWSLMPKDESMNIRYLLCNADEMEPGTYKDRLLMEQLPHLLVEGMLISAFALKAYRGYIFLRGEYVEAAVHLRRAIAEATEAGLLGKNIMGSGFDFELFVHTGAGRYICGEETALINSLEGRRANPRSKPPFPASAGVWGKPTCVNNVETLCNVPAILANGVDWYKGISAGKSNDAGTKLMGFSGRGEKSGRLGAAVWHHRARDSGRLRRRYA
;
A
#
# COMPACT_ATOMS: atom_id res chain seq x y z
N MET A 1 9.90 33.03 1.32
CA MET A 1 10.76 31.83 1.46
C MET A 1 9.89 30.66 1.86
N ILE A 2 9.75 29.67 0.99
CA ILE A 2 9.18 28.37 1.37
C ILE A 2 10.23 27.75 2.29
N LYS A 3 9.90 27.46 3.55
CA LYS A 3 10.81 26.69 4.41
C LYS A 3 10.95 25.30 3.80
N ASP A 4 12.17 24.83 3.65
CA ASP A 4 12.43 23.44 3.26
C ASP A 4 11.78 22.52 4.30
N ILE A 5 10.82 21.71 3.86
CA ILE A 5 10.16 20.75 4.74
C ILE A 5 11.16 19.62 4.97
N VAL A 6 11.77 19.58 6.15
CA VAL A 6 12.63 18.46 6.54
C VAL A 6 11.76 17.22 6.72
N ARG A 7 11.87 16.27 5.78
CA ARG A 7 11.14 15.01 5.82
C ARG A 7 11.99 13.95 6.52
N THR A 8 11.54 13.48 7.69
CA THR A 8 12.17 12.36 8.42
C THR A 8 11.25 11.14 8.43
N PRO A 9 11.78 9.92 8.68
CA PRO A 9 10.95 8.72 8.79
C PRO A 9 9.84 8.81 9.86
N GLU A 10 10.06 9.55 10.94
CA GLU A 10 9.10 9.66 12.05
C GLU A 10 7.98 10.65 11.73
N MET A 11 8.27 11.72 10.97
CA MET A 11 7.28 12.73 10.60
C MET A 11 6.58 12.43 9.27
N HIS A 12 7.30 11.78 8.35
CA HIS A 12 6.88 11.53 6.97
C HIS A 12 7.21 10.08 6.56
N PRO A 13 6.71 9.06 7.29
CA PRO A 13 7.14 7.66 7.13
C PRO A 13 7.01 7.11 5.71
N LEU A 14 6.03 7.58 4.94
CA LEU A 14 5.81 7.17 3.55
C LEU A 14 6.52 8.05 2.52
N THR A 15 6.90 9.28 2.86
CA THR A 15 7.31 10.29 1.88
C THR A 15 8.68 10.90 2.15
N TRP A 16 9.39 10.47 3.20
CA TRP A 16 10.72 10.99 3.51
C TRP A 16 11.77 10.68 2.44
N ARG A 17 11.57 9.64 1.63
CA ARG A 17 12.47 9.28 0.53
C ARG A 17 12.28 10.12 -0.74
N LEU A 18 11.19 10.88 -0.84
CA LEU A 18 10.88 11.68 -2.02
C LEU A 18 12.02 12.63 -2.38
N ARG A 19 12.18 12.84 -3.69
CA ARG A 19 13.10 13.83 -4.24
C ARG A 19 12.41 15.19 -4.34
N ASP A 20 13.17 16.27 -4.27
CA ASP A 20 12.64 17.63 -4.40
C ASP A 20 12.32 18.01 -5.85
N ASP A 21 13.01 17.40 -6.81
CA ASP A 21 12.75 17.53 -8.25
C ASP A 21 11.51 16.74 -8.72
N LYS A 22 10.83 16.05 -7.79
CA LYS A 22 9.65 15.19 -8.04
C LYS A 22 9.90 14.03 -8.99
N GLN A 23 11.16 13.74 -9.33
CA GLN A 23 11.49 12.55 -10.10
C GLN A 23 11.28 11.30 -9.24
N PRO A 24 11.00 10.14 -9.87
CA PRO A 24 10.82 8.91 -9.13
C PRO A 24 12.13 8.43 -8.48
N VAL A 25 12.00 7.83 -7.30
CA VAL A 25 13.09 7.11 -6.64
C VAL A 25 13.14 5.68 -7.20
N TRP A 26 14.10 5.42 -8.08
CA TRP A 26 14.33 4.11 -8.69
C TRP A 26 15.09 3.15 -7.77
N LEU A 27 15.22 1.89 -8.18
CA LEU A 27 15.69 0.78 -7.33
C LEU A 27 16.96 1.09 -6.52
N ASP A 28 18.03 1.58 -7.16
CA ASP A 28 19.32 1.79 -6.49
C ASP A 28 19.25 2.89 -5.41
N GLU A 29 18.56 3.99 -5.71
CA GLU A 29 18.34 5.07 -4.74
C GLU A 29 17.39 4.61 -3.62
N TYR A 30 16.38 3.80 -3.96
CA TYR A 30 15.49 3.24 -2.96
C TYR A 30 16.26 2.35 -1.98
N ARG A 31 17.13 1.46 -2.49
CA ARG A 31 18.01 0.60 -1.68
C ARG A 31 18.99 1.39 -0.83
N SER A 32 19.64 2.42 -1.38
CA SER A 32 20.58 3.27 -0.61
C SER A 32 19.88 4.01 0.55
N LYS A 33 18.56 4.21 0.46
CA LYS A 33 17.69 4.73 1.51
C LYS A 33 16.99 3.63 2.32
N ASN A 34 17.65 2.47 2.52
CA ASN A 34 17.14 1.31 3.26
C ASN A 34 15.85 0.69 2.69
N GLY A 35 15.62 0.83 1.39
CA GLY A 35 14.54 0.12 0.69
C GLY A 35 14.82 -1.39 0.62
N TYR A 36 13.77 -2.20 0.68
CA TYR A 36 13.82 -3.67 0.77
C TYR A 36 14.38 -4.26 2.06
N ALA A 37 14.85 -3.44 3.02
CA ALA A 37 15.27 -3.93 4.33
C ALA A 37 14.11 -4.57 5.12
N GLY A 38 12.89 -4.04 4.97
CA GLY A 38 11.68 -4.62 5.57
C GLY A 38 11.35 -5.98 4.94
N ALA A 39 11.45 -6.07 3.62
CA ALA A 39 11.28 -7.33 2.89
C ALA A 39 12.32 -8.38 3.26
N GLU A 40 13.60 -8.00 3.34
CA GLU A 40 14.67 -8.92 3.73
C GLU A 40 14.46 -9.50 5.13
N LYS A 41 14.15 -8.63 6.11
CA LYS A 41 13.85 -9.06 7.48
C LYS A 41 12.62 -9.98 7.53
N ALA A 42 11.57 -9.65 6.77
CA ALA A 42 10.36 -10.46 6.73
C ALA A 42 10.58 -11.83 6.11
N ILE A 43 11.18 -11.89 4.93
CA ILE A 43 11.30 -13.13 4.14
C ILE A 43 12.36 -14.08 4.72
N LYS A 44 13.48 -13.56 5.24
CA LYS A 44 14.56 -14.40 5.78
C LYS A 44 14.39 -14.74 7.25
N GLY A 45 13.61 -13.96 8.00
CA GLY A 45 13.63 -14.00 9.46
C GLY A 45 12.30 -14.31 10.14
N LEU A 46 11.17 -14.32 9.42
CA LEU A 46 9.84 -14.46 10.03
C LEU A 46 8.99 -15.48 9.27
N ALA A 47 8.15 -16.21 10.00
CA ALA A 47 7.08 -16.99 9.41
C ALA A 47 5.95 -16.07 8.90
N PRO A 48 5.19 -16.48 7.85
CA PRO A 48 4.07 -15.69 7.33
C PRO A 48 3.04 -15.26 8.40
N ASP A 49 2.67 -16.17 9.31
CA ASP A 49 1.71 -15.88 10.39
C ASP A 49 2.27 -14.85 11.40
N GLU A 50 3.59 -14.80 11.60
CA GLU A 50 4.22 -13.78 12.46
C GLU A 50 4.11 -12.38 11.83
N ILE A 51 4.27 -12.27 10.51
CA ILE A 51 4.11 -11.00 9.79
C ILE A 51 2.66 -10.50 9.89
N VAL A 52 1.68 -11.41 9.76
CA VAL A 52 0.25 -11.08 9.96
C VAL A 52 0.01 -10.53 11.37
N ASN A 53 0.60 -11.17 12.39
CA ASN A 53 0.50 -10.71 13.78
C ASN A 53 1.18 -9.35 13.98
N LEU A 54 2.39 -9.14 13.45
CA LEU A 54 3.08 -7.84 13.55
C LEU A 54 2.25 -6.70 12.92
N VAL A 55 1.63 -6.91 11.76
CA VAL A 55 0.77 -5.90 11.13
C VAL A 55 -0.53 -5.67 11.92
N LYS A 56 -1.07 -6.73 12.54
CA LYS A 56 -2.22 -6.64 13.45
C LYS A 56 -1.86 -5.84 14.70
N ASP A 57 -0.74 -6.16 15.33
CA ASP A 57 -0.27 -5.55 16.57
C ASP A 57 0.19 -4.11 16.35
N ALA A 58 0.72 -3.79 15.17
CA ALA A 58 0.97 -2.41 14.73
C ALA A 58 -0.31 -1.56 14.68
N GLY A 59 -1.49 -2.18 14.63
CA GLY A 59 -2.76 -1.46 14.56
C GLY A 59 -2.97 -0.75 13.21
N LEU A 60 -2.35 -1.26 12.13
CA LEU A 60 -2.51 -0.70 10.79
C LEU A 60 -3.97 -0.84 10.33
N LYS A 61 -4.67 0.29 10.19
CA LYS A 61 -6.01 0.35 9.61
C LYS A 61 -5.95 0.60 8.10
N GLY A 62 -6.89 0.01 7.37
CA GLY A 62 -7.05 0.19 5.93
C GLY A 62 -7.19 1.66 5.55
N ARG A 63 -6.38 2.10 4.60
CA ARG A 63 -6.23 3.51 4.18
C ARG A 63 -7.07 3.91 2.96
N GLY A 64 -7.91 2.99 2.47
CA GLY A 64 -8.90 3.24 1.42
C GLY A 64 -10.26 3.75 1.92
N GLY A 65 -10.34 4.28 3.15
CA GLY A 65 -11.55 4.92 3.69
C GLY A 65 -12.24 4.14 4.82
N ALA A 66 -12.45 2.83 4.67
CA ALA A 66 -13.23 2.03 5.63
C ALA A 66 -12.55 1.82 7.00
N GLY A 67 -11.23 2.01 7.11
CA GLY A 67 -10.52 1.93 8.40
C GLY A 67 -10.49 0.55 9.07
N PHE A 68 -10.82 -0.53 8.36
CA PHE A 68 -10.80 -1.90 8.89
C PHE A 68 -9.36 -2.34 9.27
N SER A 69 -9.19 -3.15 10.31
CA SER A 69 -7.86 -3.63 10.73
C SER A 69 -7.23 -4.50 9.64
N THR A 70 -6.04 -4.10 9.16
CA THR A 70 -5.33 -4.78 8.07
C THR A 70 -4.88 -6.17 8.50
N GLY A 71 -4.27 -6.29 9.69
CA GLY A 71 -3.87 -7.59 10.21
C GLY A 71 -5.05 -8.52 10.50
N LEU A 72 -6.20 -7.97 10.96
CA LEU A 72 -7.42 -8.77 11.07
C LEU A 72 -7.88 -9.25 9.68
N LYS A 73 -7.87 -8.38 8.67
CA LYS A 73 -8.23 -8.74 7.28
C LYS A 73 -7.35 -9.88 6.76
N TRP A 74 -6.05 -9.81 7.01
CA TRP A 74 -5.10 -10.83 6.60
C TRP A 74 -5.34 -12.15 7.31
N SER A 75 -5.69 -12.12 8.60
CA SER A 75 -6.02 -13.33 9.37
C SER A 75 -7.28 -14.08 8.91
N LEU A 76 -8.12 -13.46 8.08
CA LEU A 76 -9.29 -14.08 7.47
C LEU A 76 -8.95 -14.94 6.23
N MET A 77 -7.73 -14.82 5.71
CA MET A 77 -7.27 -15.68 4.62
C MET A 77 -7.15 -17.13 5.12
N PRO A 78 -7.53 -18.12 4.30
CA PRO A 78 -7.55 -19.51 4.72
C PRO A 78 -6.17 -19.97 5.18
N LYS A 79 -6.11 -20.78 6.24
CA LYS A 79 -4.84 -21.37 6.69
C LYS A 79 -4.46 -22.64 5.96
N ASP A 80 -5.44 -23.28 5.31
CA ASP A 80 -5.26 -24.52 4.56
C ASP A 80 -4.26 -24.33 3.41
N GLU A 81 -3.10 -24.97 3.54
CA GLU A 81 -2.01 -24.90 2.55
C GLU A 81 -2.31 -25.71 1.29
N SER A 82 -3.30 -26.62 1.32
CA SER A 82 -3.77 -27.30 0.10
C SER A 82 -4.38 -26.33 -0.91
N MET A 83 -4.84 -25.15 -0.44
CA MET A 83 -5.21 -24.02 -1.27
C MET A 83 -3.96 -23.21 -1.68
N ASN A 84 -3.20 -23.75 -2.63
CA ASN A 84 -1.94 -23.18 -3.11
C ASN A 84 -2.10 -21.96 -4.05
N ILE A 85 -3.31 -21.67 -4.54
CA ILE A 85 -3.58 -20.52 -5.41
C ILE A 85 -4.28 -19.43 -4.61
N ARG A 86 -3.55 -18.36 -4.30
CA ARG A 86 -4.03 -17.19 -3.55
C ARG A 86 -3.58 -15.91 -4.23
N TYR A 87 -4.41 -14.88 -4.18
CA TYR A 87 -4.15 -13.61 -4.85
C TYR A 87 -4.07 -12.43 -3.87
N LEU A 88 -3.18 -11.50 -4.17
CA LEU A 88 -3.12 -10.18 -3.54
C LEU A 88 -3.51 -9.11 -4.56
N LEU A 89 -4.52 -8.30 -4.24
CA LEU A 89 -4.87 -7.15 -5.06
C LEU A 89 -4.51 -5.85 -4.36
N CYS A 90 -3.84 -4.97 -5.09
CA CYS A 90 -3.70 -3.58 -4.73
C CYS A 90 -4.80 -2.77 -5.44
N ASN A 91 -5.68 -2.13 -4.66
CA ASN A 91 -6.66 -1.19 -5.18
C ASN A 91 -6.02 0.19 -5.34
N ALA A 92 -5.76 0.54 -6.60
CA ALA A 92 -5.16 1.78 -7.06
C ALA A 92 -6.10 2.57 -8.00
N ASP A 93 -7.43 2.41 -7.82
CA ASP A 93 -8.42 3.10 -8.65
C ASP A 93 -8.53 4.60 -8.29
N GLU A 94 -8.25 5.01 -7.04
CA GLU A 94 -8.22 6.41 -6.52
C GLU A 94 -9.11 7.41 -7.30
N MET A 95 -10.41 7.09 -7.44
CA MET A 95 -11.37 7.92 -8.18
C MET A 95 -12.14 8.90 -7.29
N GLU A 96 -11.90 8.90 -5.99
CA GLU A 96 -12.57 9.82 -5.07
C GLU A 96 -12.13 11.27 -5.33
N PRO A 97 -13.07 12.21 -5.57
CA PRO A 97 -12.72 13.58 -5.89
C PRO A 97 -11.79 14.22 -4.84
N GLY A 98 -10.74 14.89 -5.33
CA GLY A 98 -9.78 15.59 -4.46
C GLY A 98 -8.73 14.69 -3.81
N THR A 99 -8.69 13.39 -4.15
CA THR A 99 -7.64 12.45 -3.70
C THR A 99 -6.58 12.24 -4.79
N TYR A 100 -5.31 12.21 -4.37
CA TYR A 100 -4.13 12.03 -5.24
C TYR A 100 -2.91 11.54 -4.43
N LYS A 101 -3.19 10.91 -3.29
CA LYS A 101 -2.20 10.39 -2.34
C LYS A 101 -1.55 9.11 -2.85
N ASP A 102 -2.35 8.25 -3.47
CA ASP A 102 -1.89 6.97 -4.01
C ASP A 102 -1.13 7.22 -5.31
N ARG A 103 -1.62 8.14 -6.14
CA ARG A 103 -0.89 8.64 -7.32
C ARG A 103 0.54 9.03 -6.99
N LEU A 104 0.74 9.86 -5.96
CA LEU A 104 2.08 10.29 -5.54
C LEU A 104 3.00 9.09 -5.24
N LEU A 105 2.51 8.12 -4.48
CA LEU A 105 3.29 6.94 -4.11
C LEU A 105 3.66 6.10 -5.32
N MET A 106 2.72 5.91 -6.26
CA MET A 106 2.96 5.11 -7.46
C MET A 106 3.86 5.82 -8.48
N GLU A 107 3.74 7.14 -8.63
CA GLU A 107 4.55 7.91 -9.56
C GLU A 107 5.96 8.17 -9.01
N GLN A 108 6.12 8.49 -7.73
CA GLN A 108 7.42 8.93 -7.20
C GLN A 108 8.14 7.91 -6.31
N LEU A 109 7.43 6.94 -5.74
CA LEU A 109 8.01 5.87 -4.88
C LEU A 109 7.51 4.48 -5.29
N PRO A 110 7.57 4.09 -6.58
CA PRO A 110 6.96 2.84 -7.04
C PRO A 110 7.53 1.60 -6.32
N HIS A 111 8.83 1.59 -5.99
CA HIS A 111 9.46 0.49 -5.24
C HIS A 111 8.92 0.33 -3.81
N LEU A 112 8.41 1.40 -3.17
CA LEU A 112 7.79 1.29 -1.85
C LEU A 112 6.50 0.46 -1.92
N LEU A 113 5.71 0.65 -2.98
CA LEU A 113 4.51 -0.17 -3.20
C LEU A 113 4.90 -1.61 -3.54
N VAL A 114 5.89 -1.81 -4.41
CA VAL A 114 6.37 -3.15 -4.79
C VAL A 114 6.88 -3.92 -3.56
N GLU A 115 7.69 -3.29 -2.70
CA GLU A 115 8.15 -3.90 -1.45
C GLU A 115 6.99 -4.23 -0.51
N GLY A 116 6.03 -3.30 -0.36
CA GLY A 116 4.84 -3.52 0.46
C GLY A 116 4.01 -4.70 -0.03
N MET A 117 3.85 -4.85 -1.35
CA MET A 117 3.16 -5.99 -1.95
C MET A 117 3.93 -7.29 -1.81
N LEU A 118 5.26 -7.27 -1.94
CA LEU A 118 6.11 -8.44 -1.74
C LEU A 118 5.97 -9.00 -0.31
N ILE A 119 6.11 -8.15 0.72
CA ILE A 119 5.96 -8.56 2.12
C ILE A 119 4.56 -9.11 2.37
N SER A 120 3.54 -8.38 1.88
CA SER A 120 2.14 -8.78 2.07
C SER A 120 1.85 -10.10 1.36
N ALA A 121 2.40 -10.33 0.17
CA ALA A 121 2.23 -11.58 -0.55
C ALA A 121 2.86 -12.76 0.19
N PHE A 122 4.07 -12.59 0.73
CA PHE A 122 4.72 -13.60 1.56
C PHE A 122 3.88 -13.93 2.81
N ALA A 123 3.40 -12.92 3.53
CA ALA A 123 2.53 -13.10 4.70
C ALA A 123 1.22 -13.83 4.37
N LEU A 124 0.66 -13.58 3.18
CA LEU A 124 -0.61 -14.15 2.73
C LEU A 124 -0.46 -15.46 1.94
N LYS A 125 0.79 -15.88 1.70
CA LYS A 125 1.15 -17.00 0.80
C LYS A 125 0.55 -16.83 -0.60
N ALA A 126 0.50 -15.59 -1.10
CA ALA A 126 0.00 -15.26 -2.43
C ALA A 126 1.11 -15.44 -3.46
N TYR A 127 0.85 -16.25 -4.48
CA TYR A 127 1.81 -16.45 -5.58
C TYR A 127 1.70 -15.37 -6.67
N ARG A 128 0.56 -14.67 -6.75
CA ARG A 128 0.31 -13.61 -7.73
C ARG A 128 -0.35 -12.38 -7.14
N GLY A 129 0.16 -11.23 -7.56
CA GLY A 129 -0.33 -9.92 -7.21
C GLY A 129 -0.81 -9.14 -8.44
N TYR A 130 -1.88 -8.36 -8.28
CA TYR A 130 -2.30 -7.39 -9.30
C TYR A 130 -2.47 -6.00 -8.68
N ILE A 131 -1.87 -5.00 -9.31
CA ILE A 131 -2.17 -3.59 -9.07
C ILE A 131 -3.29 -3.20 -10.03
N PHE A 132 -4.50 -3.08 -9.53
CA PHE A 132 -5.64 -2.59 -10.29
C PHE A 132 -5.63 -1.07 -10.28
N LEU A 133 -5.12 -0.49 -11.37
CA LEU A 133 -4.85 0.92 -11.53
C LEU A 133 -5.90 1.57 -12.42
N ARG A 134 -6.39 2.76 -12.06
CA ARG A 134 -7.27 3.51 -12.96
C ARG A 134 -6.58 3.85 -14.30
N GLY A 135 -7.33 3.83 -15.40
CA GLY A 135 -6.78 4.05 -16.74
C GLY A 135 -6.16 5.43 -16.96
N GLU A 136 -6.56 6.44 -16.19
CA GLU A 136 -6.10 7.82 -16.32
C GLU A 136 -4.71 8.06 -15.72
N TYR A 137 -4.22 7.17 -14.85
CA TYR A 137 -2.89 7.26 -14.24
C TYR A 137 -1.84 6.61 -15.13
N VAL A 138 -1.67 7.16 -16.34
CA VAL A 138 -0.75 6.63 -17.37
C VAL A 138 0.70 6.62 -16.88
N GLU A 139 1.15 7.70 -16.25
CA GLU A 139 2.52 7.83 -15.73
C GLU A 139 2.80 6.81 -14.62
N ALA A 140 1.87 6.68 -13.65
CA ALA A 140 1.95 5.64 -12.62
C ALA A 140 2.04 4.23 -13.24
N ALA A 141 1.29 3.95 -14.31
CA ALA A 141 1.35 2.65 -14.98
C ALA A 141 2.74 2.38 -15.59
N VAL A 142 3.38 3.39 -16.18
CA VAL A 142 4.74 3.27 -16.72
C VAL A 142 5.75 3.05 -15.59
N HIS A 143 5.69 3.85 -14.53
CA HIS A 143 6.63 3.77 -13.41
C HIS A 143 6.50 2.45 -12.64
N LEU A 144 5.28 1.97 -12.42
CA LEU A 144 5.05 0.68 -11.76
C LEU A 144 5.54 -0.50 -12.61
N ARG A 145 5.29 -0.50 -13.92
CA ARG A 145 5.82 -1.55 -14.82
C ARG A 145 7.34 -1.57 -14.81
N ARG A 146 7.97 -0.39 -14.84
CA ARG A 146 9.43 -0.26 -14.74
C ARG A 146 9.94 -0.79 -13.39
N ALA A 147 9.36 -0.38 -12.27
CA ALA A 147 9.78 -0.83 -10.95
C ALA A 147 9.59 -2.34 -10.72
N ILE A 148 8.53 -2.92 -11.30
CA ILE A 148 8.32 -4.38 -11.31
C ILE A 148 9.41 -5.08 -12.12
N ALA A 149 9.77 -4.55 -13.29
CA ALA A 149 10.85 -5.10 -14.11
C ALA A 149 12.21 -5.01 -13.37
N GLU A 150 12.56 -3.85 -12.82
CA GLU A 150 13.78 -3.65 -12.02
C GLU A 150 13.83 -4.60 -10.81
N ALA A 151 12.72 -4.77 -10.08
CA ALA A 151 12.63 -5.70 -8.96
C ALA A 151 12.73 -7.18 -9.39
N THR A 152 12.18 -7.53 -10.55
CA THR A 152 12.28 -8.89 -11.11
C THR A 152 13.71 -9.22 -11.51
N GLU A 153 14.37 -8.31 -12.25
CA GLU A 153 15.78 -8.46 -12.65
C GLU A 153 16.71 -8.58 -11.44
N ALA A 154 16.41 -7.85 -10.36
CA ALA A 154 17.18 -7.89 -9.13
C ALA A 154 16.83 -9.07 -8.19
N GLY A 155 16.00 -10.03 -8.63
CA GLY A 155 15.63 -11.22 -7.85
C GLY A 155 14.73 -10.95 -6.63
N LEU A 156 14.06 -9.80 -6.61
CA LEU A 156 13.10 -9.39 -5.56
C LEU A 156 11.65 -9.79 -5.89
N LEU A 157 11.39 -10.16 -7.15
CA LEU A 157 10.13 -10.73 -7.64
C LEU A 157 10.46 -11.94 -8.54
N GLY A 158 9.45 -12.74 -8.87
CA GLY A 158 9.60 -13.93 -9.70
C GLY A 158 9.75 -15.18 -8.83
N LYS A 159 10.74 -16.02 -9.13
CA LYS A 159 10.93 -17.32 -8.48
C LYS A 159 12.01 -17.28 -7.40
N ASN A 160 11.83 -18.09 -6.36
CA ASN A 160 12.78 -18.32 -5.29
C ASN A 160 13.37 -17.02 -4.72
N ILE A 161 12.49 -16.07 -4.40
CA ILE A 161 12.85 -14.71 -4.00
C ILE A 161 13.77 -14.77 -2.78
N MET A 162 14.93 -14.12 -2.87
CA MET A 162 15.97 -14.13 -1.83
C MET A 162 16.42 -15.54 -1.38
N GLY A 163 16.25 -16.57 -2.21
CA GLY A 163 16.61 -17.95 -1.86
C GLY A 163 15.66 -18.63 -0.86
N SER A 164 14.48 -18.05 -0.63
CA SER A 164 13.54 -18.51 0.40
C SER A 164 12.62 -19.67 -0.01
N GLY A 165 12.61 -20.04 -1.29
CA GLY A 165 11.61 -20.95 -1.87
C GLY A 165 10.24 -20.30 -2.14
N PHE A 166 10.07 -19.01 -1.84
CA PHE A 166 8.84 -18.26 -2.12
C PHE A 166 8.86 -17.66 -3.54
N ASP A 167 7.77 -17.87 -4.27
CA ASP A 167 7.53 -17.31 -5.60
C ASP A 167 6.44 -16.23 -5.54
N PHE A 168 6.65 -15.10 -6.23
CA PHE A 168 5.64 -14.05 -6.35
C PHE A 168 5.78 -13.28 -7.67
N GLU A 169 4.72 -13.31 -8.48
CA GLU A 169 4.62 -12.50 -9.70
C GLU A 169 3.68 -11.30 -9.47
N LEU A 170 4.06 -10.12 -9.96
CA LEU A 170 3.28 -8.89 -9.78
C LEU A 170 2.97 -8.25 -11.14
N PHE A 171 1.71 -7.87 -11.34
CA PHE A 171 1.22 -7.31 -12.60
C PHE A 171 0.51 -5.98 -12.40
N VAL A 172 0.60 -5.08 -13.38
CA VAL A 172 -0.23 -3.88 -13.45
C VAL A 172 -1.40 -4.15 -14.39
N HIS A 173 -2.63 -4.00 -13.89
CA HIS A 173 -3.86 -4.07 -14.68
C HIS A 173 -4.52 -2.69 -14.70
N THR A 174 -4.63 -2.08 -15.87
CA THR A 174 -5.27 -0.77 -16.05
C THR A 174 -6.76 -0.91 -16.33
N GLY A 175 -7.60 -0.32 -15.48
CA GLY A 175 -9.05 -0.29 -15.62
C GLY A 175 -9.54 0.68 -16.71
N ALA A 176 -10.83 0.60 -17.02
CA ALA A 176 -11.49 1.37 -18.08
C ALA A 176 -12.30 2.58 -17.59
N GLY A 177 -11.86 3.27 -16.53
CA GLY A 177 -12.43 4.57 -16.14
C GLY A 177 -13.74 4.53 -15.35
N ARG A 178 -13.98 3.53 -14.49
CA ARG A 178 -15.26 3.38 -13.75
C ARG A 178 -15.08 3.52 -12.24
N TYR A 179 -15.67 4.57 -11.66
CA TYR A 179 -15.65 4.86 -10.22
C TYR A 179 -16.05 3.67 -9.33
N ILE A 180 -17.00 2.85 -9.77
CA ILE A 180 -17.47 1.68 -9.02
C ILE A 180 -16.35 0.63 -8.80
N CYS A 181 -15.31 0.62 -9.63
CA CYS A 181 -14.14 -0.25 -9.47
C CYS A 181 -13.32 0.08 -8.21
N GLY A 182 -13.58 1.21 -7.54
CA GLY A 182 -13.05 1.48 -6.21
C GLY A 182 -13.60 0.55 -5.13
N GLU A 183 -14.79 -0.06 -5.34
CA GLU A 183 -15.32 -1.08 -4.44
C GLU A 183 -14.64 -2.43 -4.68
N GLU A 184 -14.25 -3.11 -3.58
CA GLU A 184 -13.43 -4.31 -3.59
C GLU A 184 -13.95 -5.45 -4.49
N THR A 185 -15.25 -5.72 -4.49
CA THR A 185 -15.82 -6.82 -5.28
C THR A 185 -16.13 -6.43 -6.72
N ALA A 186 -16.46 -5.15 -6.97
CA ALA A 186 -16.55 -4.59 -8.32
C ALA A 186 -15.19 -4.59 -9.02
N LEU A 187 -14.11 -4.27 -8.30
CA LEU A 187 -12.73 -4.38 -8.74
C LEU A 187 -12.41 -5.81 -9.19
N ILE A 188 -12.75 -6.80 -8.36
CA ILE A 188 -12.55 -8.22 -8.68
C ILE A 188 -13.28 -8.60 -9.97
N ASN A 189 -14.54 -8.20 -10.14
CA ASN A 189 -15.28 -8.46 -11.37
C ASN A 189 -14.64 -7.79 -12.60
N SER A 190 -14.17 -6.55 -12.44
CA SER A 190 -13.47 -5.83 -13.52
C SER A 190 -12.18 -6.53 -13.92
N LEU A 191 -11.37 -6.97 -12.94
CA LEU A 191 -10.13 -7.73 -13.17
C LEU A 191 -10.39 -9.06 -13.89
N GLU A 192 -11.53 -9.71 -13.62
CA GLU A 192 -11.97 -10.93 -14.33
C GLU A 192 -12.52 -10.66 -15.74
N GLY A 193 -12.56 -9.41 -16.21
CA GLY A 193 -13.13 -9.03 -17.50
C GLY A 193 -14.66 -8.97 -17.52
N ARG A 194 -15.31 -8.97 -16.34
CA ARG A 194 -16.77 -8.86 -16.21
C ARG A 194 -17.18 -7.40 -16.00
N ARG A 195 -18.48 -7.13 -16.13
CA ARG A 195 -19.03 -5.83 -15.71
C ARG A 195 -18.77 -5.63 -14.21
N ALA A 196 -18.27 -4.45 -13.84
CA ALA A 196 -17.90 -4.08 -12.48
C ALA A 196 -19.11 -3.82 -11.56
N ASN A 197 -20.06 -4.75 -11.52
CA ASN A 197 -21.13 -4.73 -10.53
C ASN A 197 -20.59 -5.35 -9.23
N PRO A 198 -20.80 -4.75 -8.05
CA PRO A 198 -20.43 -5.37 -6.78
C PRO A 198 -21.06 -6.76 -6.61
N ARG A 199 -20.35 -7.66 -5.92
CA ARG A 199 -20.86 -8.98 -5.56
C ARG A 199 -21.57 -8.90 -4.21
N SER A 200 -22.65 -9.66 -4.07
CA SER A 200 -23.27 -9.91 -2.76
C SER A 200 -22.29 -10.62 -1.84
N LYS A 201 -22.25 -10.22 -0.57
CA LYS A 201 -21.49 -10.87 0.50
C LYS A 201 -22.53 -11.52 1.43
N PRO A 202 -22.40 -12.80 1.82
CA PRO A 202 -21.32 -13.77 1.52
C PRO A 202 -21.37 -14.36 0.09
N PRO A 203 -20.26 -14.97 -0.41
CA PRO A 203 -18.97 -15.16 0.26
C PRO A 203 -18.08 -13.91 0.27
N PHE A 204 -17.19 -13.81 1.26
CA PHE A 204 -16.20 -12.73 1.33
C PHE A 204 -14.99 -13.02 0.41
N PRO A 205 -14.29 -11.98 -0.11
CA PRO A 205 -13.14 -12.16 -1.00
C PRO A 205 -12.02 -13.06 -0.44
N ALA A 206 -11.82 -13.01 0.89
CA ALA A 206 -10.83 -13.84 1.57
C ALA A 206 -11.10 -15.34 1.39
N SER A 207 -12.37 -15.75 1.26
CA SER A 207 -12.77 -17.12 0.98
C SER A 207 -12.86 -17.39 -0.53
N ALA A 208 -13.52 -16.49 -1.27
CA ALA A 208 -13.75 -16.64 -2.71
C ALA A 208 -13.75 -15.26 -3.41
N GLY A 209 -12.58 -14.85 -3.90
CA GLY A 209 -12.37 -13.60 -4.63
C GLY A 209 -12.17 -13.82 -6.13
N VAL A 210 -11.00 -13.43 -6.63
CA VAL A 210 -10.66 -13.50 -8.06
C VAL A 210 -10.62 -14.95 -8.50
N TRP A 211 -11.36 -15.26 -9.56
CA TRP A 211 -11.52 -16.61 -10.13
C TRP A 211 -11.92 -17.65 -9.08
N GLY A 212 -12.70 -17.22 -8.07
CA GLY A 212 -13.17 -18.07 -6.97
C GLY A 212 -12.07 -18.49 -5.99
N LYS A 213 -10.87 -17.88 -6.05
CA LYS A 213 -9.74 -18.20 -5.17
C LYS A 213 -9.63 -17.20 -4.01
N PRO A 214 -9.04 -17.61 -2.87
CA PRO A 214 -8.77 -16.71 -1.76
C PRO A 214 -8.03 -15.47 -2.22
N THR A 215 -8.60 -14.30 -1.93
CA THR A 215 -8.06 -13.01 -2.37
C THR A 215 -8.07 -12.01 -1.24
N CYS A 216 -6.94 -11.35 -1.01
CA CYS A 216 -6.88 -10.19 -0.15
C CYS A 216 -6.76 -8.92 -0.98
N VAL A 217 -7.58 -7.90 -0.70
CA VAL A 217 -7.49 -6.60 -1.38
C VAL A 217 -7.08 -5.51 -0.37
N ASN A 218 -6.05 -4.74 -0.69
CA ASN A 218 -5.61 -3.61 0.14
C ASN A 218 -5.41 -2.36 -0.73
N ASN A 219 -5.61 -1.18 -0.15
CA ASN A 219 -5.31 0.10 -0.82
C ASN A 219 -3.78 0.32 -0.91
N VAL A 220 -3.33 1.06 -1.93
CA VAL A 220 -1.92 1.46 -2.13
C VAL A 220 -1.27 1.95 -0.84
N GLU A 221 -1.81 2.98 -0.19
CA GLU A 221 -1.24 3.53 1.05
C GLU A 221 -1.18 2.50 2.18
N THR A 222 -2.12 1.54 2.24
CA THR A 222 -2.07 0.47 3.25
C THR A 222 -0.85 -0.41 3.04
N LEU A 223 -0.62 -0.85 1.80
CA LEU A 223 0.52 -1.70 1.45
C LEU A 223 1.84 -0.95 1.64
N CYS A 224 1.91 0.35 1.31
CA CYS A 224 3.12 1.16 1.51
C CYS A 224 3.49 1.39 2.99
N ASN A 225 2.58 1.18 3.95
CA ASN A 225 2.94 1.23 5.38
C ASN A 225 3.65 -0.05 5.86
N VAL A 226 3.45 -1.18 5.19
CA VAL A 226 3.96 -2.49 5.62
C VAL A 226 5.49 -2.52 5.72
N PRO A 227 6.29 -2.04 4.73
CA PRO A 227 7.74 -2.09 4.80
C PRO A 227 8.34 -1.47 6.06
N ALA A 228 7.86 -0.27 6.43
CA ALA A 228 8.38 0.45 7.59
C ALA A 228 7.98 -0.22 8.92
N ILE A 229 6.80 -0.84 9.00
CA ILE A 229 6.39 -1.63 10.17
C ILE A 229 7.34 -2.81 10.36
N LEU A 230 7.69 -3.53 9.30
CA LEU A 230 8.58 -4.69 9.40
C LEU A 230 10.02 -4.29 9.68
N ALA A 231 10.52 -3.24 9.03
CA ALA A 231 11.86 -2.74 9.25
C ALA A 231 12.06 -2.25 10.70
N ASN A 232 11.17 -1.36 11.17
CA ASN A 232 11.37 -0.61 12.42
C ASN A 232 10.61 -1.19 13.63
N GLY A 233 9.65 -2.07 13.41
CA GLY A 233 8.86 -2.72 14.46
C GLY A 233 7.55 -2.02 14.83
N VAL A 234 6.73 -2.74 15.60
CA VAL A 234 5.40 -2.35 16.06
C VAL A 234 5.43 -1.09 16.92
N ASP A 235 6.37 -1.04 17.87
CA ASP A 235 6.49 0.08 18.81
C ASP A 235 6.86 1.38 18.11
N TRP A 236 7.75 1.32 17.11
CA TRP A 236 8.06 2.47 16.28
C TRP A 236 6.81 3.01 15.58
N TYR A 237 6.03 2.12 14.93
CA TYR A 237 4.85 2.55 14.18
C TYR A 237 3.76 3.16 15.08
N LYS A 238 3.54 2.59 16.27
CA LYS A 238 2.66 3.17 17.30
C LYS A 238 3.21 4.51 17.83
N GLY A 239 4.52 4.59 18.01
CA GLY A 239 5.22 5.78 18.49
C GLY A 239 4.99 7.02 17.64
N ILE A 240 4.79 6.86 16.32
CA ILE A 240 4.57 7.99 15.39
C ILE A 240 3.36 8.85 15.80
N SER A 241 2.29 8.21 16.30
CA SER A 241 1.04 8.86 16.70
C SER A 241 0.83 8.91 18.22
N ALA A 242 1.77 8.39 19.00
CA ALA A 242 1.69 8.34 20.46
C ALA A 242 1.45 9.75 21.05
N GLY A 243 0.48 9.85 21.96
CA GLY A 243 0.07 11.11 22.59
C GLY A 243 -0.65 12.09 21.66
N LYS A 244 -0.89 11.75 20.39
CA LYS A 244 -1.56 12.61 19.40
C LYS A 244 -2.88 12.02 18.91
N SER A 245 -3.01 10.69 18.89
CA SER A 245 -4.21 9.98 18.49
C SER A 245 -4.29 8.60 19.15
N ASN A 246 -5.50 8.05 19.24
CA ASN A 246 -5.72 6.64 19.64
C ASN A 246 -5.38 5.66 18.52
N ASP A 247 -5.14 6.16 17.32
CA ASP A 247 -4.87 5.35 16.13
C ASP A 247 -3.40 5.37 15.76
N ALA A 248 -2.91 4.21 15.30
CA ALA A 248 -1.49 4.02 14.99
C ALA A 248 -1.09 4.60 13.62
N GLY A 249 0.13 5.13 13.59
CA GLY A 249 0.81 5.63 12.39
C GLY A 249 0.26 6.93 11.83
N THR A 250 0.46 7.13 10.52
CA THR A 250 0.06 8.35 9.80
C THR A 250 -0.96 8.05 8.69
N LYS A 251 -1.49 9.13 8.13
CA LYS A 251 -2.38 9.15 6.97
C LYS A 251 -1.93 10.26 6.02
N LEU A 252 -1.84 9.92 4.74
CA LEU A 252 -1.65 10.90 3.69
C LEU A 252 -2.95 11.68 3.46
N MET A 253 -2.84 13.01 3.51
CA MET A 253 -3.93 13.94 3.30
C MET A 253 -3.61 14.84 2.10
N GLY A 254 -4.45 14.76 1.06
CA GLY A 254 -4.42 15.69 -0.07
C GLY A 254 -5.25 16.93 0.25
N PHE A 255 -4.71 18.11 -0.05
CA PHE A 255 -5.42 19.38 0.10
C PHE A 255 -5.81 19.92 -1.28
N SER A 256 -7.10 19.96 -1.58
CA SER A 256 -7.65 20.48 -2.84
C SER A 256 -8.64 21.63 -2.59
N GLY A 257 -8.98 22.40 -3.63
CA GLY A 257 -9.92 23.52 -3.57
C GLY A 257 -9.28 24.92 -3.54
N ARG A 258 -10.04 25.96 -3.22
CA ARG A 258 -9.54 27.34 -3.14
C ARG A 258 -8.82 27.57 -1.80
N GLY A 259 -7.48 27.63 -1.84
CA GLY A 259 -6.65 27.99 -0.71
C GLY A 259 -5.17 28.05 -1.08
N GLU A 260 -4.37 28.80 -0.31
CA GLU A 260 -2.94 29.03 -0.58
C GLU A 260 -2.08 27.75 -0.63
N LYS A 261 -2.56 26.65 -0.06
CA LYS A 261 -1.88 25.35 0.00
C LYS A 261 -2.53 24.27 -0.88
N SER A 262 -3.44 24.65 -1.78
CA SER A 262 -4.06 23.71 -2.71
C SER A 262 -3.03 23.00 -3.59
N GLY A 263 -3.21 21.71 -3.84
CA GLY A 263 -2.28 20.85 -4.56
C GLY A 263 -1.14 20.28 -3.72
N ARG A 264 -1.05 20.59 -2.42
CA ARG A 264 -0.02 20.03 -1.52
C ARG A 264 -0.49 18.73 -0.85
N LEU A 265 0.42 17.77 -0.68
CA LEU A 265 0.21 16.58 0.14
C LEU A 265 0.90 16.78 1.48
N GLY A 266 0.19 16.48 2.56
CA GLY A 266 0.74 16.44 3.92
C GLY A 266 0.63 15.04 4.51
N ALA A 267 1.56 14.70 5.40
CA ALA A 267 1.38 13.59 6.33
C ALA A 267 0.71 14.15 7.60
N ALA A 268 -0.42 13.55 8.00
CA ALA A 268 -1.06 13.86 9.26
C ALA A 268 -1.13 12.60 10.12
N VAL A 269 -1.05 12.76 11.44
CA VAL A 269 -1.44 11.68 12.35
C VAL A 269 -2.93 11.39 12.15
N TRP A 270 -3.30 10.13 12.00
CA TRP A 270 -4.70 9.76 11.72
C TRP A 270 -5.59 10.19 12.88
N HIS A 271 -6.55 11.07 12.62
CA HIS A 271 -7.50 11.54 13.64
C HIS A 271 -8.89 11.64 13.03
N HIS A 272 -9.89 11.03 13.66
CA HIS A 272 -11.30 11.03 13.21
C HIS A 272 -12.00 12.41 13.11
N ARG A 273 -11.33 13.53 13.42
CA ARG A 273 -11.97 14.86 13.47
C ARG A 273 -11.46 15.81 12.40
N ALA A 274 -12.30 16.09 11.41
CA ALA A 274 -12.09 17.13 10.39
C ALA A 274 -11.94 18.56 10.97
N ARG A 275 -12.41 18.80 12.21
CA ARG A 275 -12.40 20.12 12.86
C ARG A 275 -11.01 20.63 13.27
N ASP A 276 -10.00 19.77 13.34
CA ASP A 276 -8.62 20.20 13.67
C ASP A 276 -7.78 20.60 12.43
N SER A 277 -8.38 20.57 11.23
CA SER A 277 -7.77 21.10 10.00
C SER A 277 -7.39 22.60 10.12
N GLY A 278 -8.04 23.35 11.01
CA GLY A 278 -7.65 24.72 11.37
C GLY A 278 -6.36 24.83 12.19
N ARG A 279 -6.06 23.86 13.07
CA ARG A 279 -4.82 23.80 13.87
C ARG A 279 -3.68 23.08 13.16
N LEU A 280 -3.98 22.16 12.23
CA LEU A 280 -3.00 21.52 11.34
C LEU A 280 -2.32 22.52 10.38
N ARG A 281 -2.89 23.72 10.18
CA ARG A 281 -2.34 24.78 9.32
C ARG A 281 -0.90 25.20 9.66
N ARG A 282 -0.43 24.98 10.89
CA ARG A 282 0.87 25.47 11.39
C ARG A 282 1.94 24.40 11.70
N ARG A 283 1.64 23.09 11.67
CA ARG A 283 2.57 22.08 12.23
C ARG A 283 3.23 21.10 11.23
N TYR A 284 2.76 20.99 10.00
CA TYR A 284 3.28 20.01 9.02
C TYR A 284 3.51 20.62 7.63
N ALA A 285 4.04 21.84 7.60
CA ALA A 285 4.37 22.57 6.39
C ALA A 285 5.78 23.16 6.49
#